data_AF-A0A950UIR1-F1
#
_entry.id   AF-A0A950UIR1-F1
#
_cell.length_a   1.000
_cell.length_b   1.000
_cell.length_c   1.000
_cell.angle_alpha   90.00
_cell.angle_beta   90.00
_cell.angle_gamma   90.00
#
_symmetry.space_group_name_H-M   'P 1'
#
loop_
_entity.id
_entity.type
_entity.pdbx_description
1 polymer ?
#
loop_
_entity_poly.entity_id
_entity_poly.type
_entity_poly.pdbx_seq_one_letter_code
_entity_poly.pdbx_strand_id
1 'polypeptide(L)'
;MSPESAQMPPNWRELGFDGDPVPGDPQVLQGIVDDFTYLRDTAWSVSQGLDAFVASASGGFAGATADALREVVSGRLKTFIFNIARAFSLAGEAVAEYKLALVQAQQVAADALRQAAGLAVGDAKLAGLKR
;
A
#
# COMPACT_ATOMS: atom_id res chain seq x y z
N MET A 1 20.89 29.00 -12.13
CA MET A 1 20.91 27.55 -11.85
C MET A 1 21.85 27.33 -10.68
N SER A 2 21.31 27.28 -9.47
CA SER A 2 22.09 26.83 -8.31
C SER A 2 22.14 25.30 -8.35
N PRO A 3 23.29 24.68 -8.05
CA PRO A 3 23.35 23.23 -7.96
C PRO A 3 22.46 22.82 -6.79
N GLU A 4 21.49 21.96 -7.09
CA GLU A 4 20.78 21.16 -6.11
C GLU A 4 21.85 20.52 -5.22
N SER A 5 21.88 20.90 -3.95
CA SER A 5 22.77 20.31 -2.97
C SER A 5 22.38 18.84 -2.85
N ALA A 6 23.01 17.99 -3.66
CA ALA A 6 22.90 16.55 -3.55
C ALA A 6 23.36 16.19 -2.13
N GLN A 7 22.38 15.96 -1.25
CA GLN A 7 22.61 15.48 0.10
C GLN A 7 23.44 14.19 -0.04
N MET A 8 24.69 14.22 0.40
CA MET A 8 25.54 13.02 0.34
C MET A 8 24.82 11.90 1.12
N PRO A 9 24.68 10.69 0.55
CA PRO A 9 23.95 9.62 1.21
C PRO A 9 24.54 9.35 2.60
N PRO A 10 23.70 9.09 3.62
CA PRO A 10 24.16 8.93 4.99
C PRO A 10 25.19 7.80 5.13
N ASN A 11 26.29 8.07 5.86
CA ASN A 11 27.40 7.13 6.02
C ASN A 11 27.13 6.10 7.12
N TRP A 12 26.35 5.07 6.79
CA TRP A 12 25.97 4.00 7.71
C TRP A 12 27.13 3.15 8.23
N ARG A 13 28.31 3.22 7.59
CA ARG A 13 29.51 2.48 8.01
C ARG A 13 30.03 2.91 9.37
N GLU A 14 29.79 4.16 9.80
CA GLU A 14 30.15 4.64 11.14
C GLU A 14 29.38 3.92 12.24
N LEU A 15 28.17 3.45 11.93
CA LEU A 15 27.34 2.63 12.80
C LEU A 15 27.63 1.12 12.64
N GLY A 16 28.55 0.74 11.75
CA GLY A 16 28.92 -0.65 11.49
C GLY A 16 27.98 -1.40 10.54
N PHE A 17 27.17 -0.68 9.76
CA PHE A 17 26.36 -1.27 8.70
C PHE A 17 27.04 -1.10 7.34
N ASP A 18 26.98 -2.14 6.49
CA ASP A 18 27.57 -2.12 5.15
C ASP A 18 26.77 -1.27 4.14
N GLY A 19 25.54 -0.87 4.52
CA GLY A 19 24.63 -0.03 3.74
C GLY A 19 23.48 0.47 4.60
N ASP A 20 22.47 1.07 3.97
CA ASP A 20 21.23 1.48 4.65
C ASP A 20 20.50 0.25 5.20
N PRO A 21 20.29 0.15 6.52
CA PRO A 21 19.60 -0.98 7.13
C PRO A 21 18.08 -0.95 6.93
N VAL A 22 17.51 0.18 6.47
CA VAL A 22 16.07 0.40 6.29
C VAL A 22 15.75 0.95 4.89
N PRO A 23 16.18 0.25 3.82
CA PRO A 23 16.02 0.73 2.46
C PRO A 23 14.54 0.70 2.05
N GLY A 24 14.15 1.65 1.22
CA GLY A 24 12.83 1.69 0.60
C GLY A 24 12.27 3.10 0.50
N ASP A 25 11.26 3.27 -0.35
CA ASP A 25 10.56 4.53 -0.56
C ASP A 25 9.10 4.43 -0.11
N PRO A 26 8.73 5.07 1.02
CA PRO A 26 7.34 5.13 1.48
C PRO A 26 6.36 5.76 0.47
N GLN A 27 6.83 6.62 -0.44
CA GLN A 27 5.99 7.22 -1.49
C GLN A 27 5.60 6.20 -2.55
N VAL A 28 6.53 5.30 -2.93
CA VAL A 28 6.22 4.17 -3.82
C VAL A 28 5.16 3.27 -3.18
N LEU A 29 5.31 2.98 -1.88
CA LEU A 29 4.31 2.19 -1.13
C LEU A 29 2.96 2.91 -1.04
N GLN A 30 2.96 4.24 -0.88
CA GLN A 30 1.73 5.02 -0.93
C GLN A 30 1.03 4.88 -2.29
N GLY A 31 1.76 4.98 -3.40
CA GLY A 31 1.21 4.78 -4.74
C GLY A 31 0.54 3.41 -4.90
N ILE A 32 1.16 2.35 -4.36
CA ILE A 32 0.59 1.00 -4.36
C ILE A 32 -0.71 0.92 -3.53
N VAL A 33 -0.77 1.58 -2.37
CA VAL A 33 -2.00 1.68 -1.55
C VAL A 33 -3.11 2.40 -2.32
N ASP A 34 -2.77 3.47 -3.02
CA ASP A 34 -3.72 4.25 -3.82
C ASP A 34 -4.28 3.41 -4.98
N ASP A 35 -3.41 2.65 -5.66
CA ASP A 35 -3.82 1.72 -6.73
C ASP A 35 -4.78 0.64 -6.22
N PHE A 36 -4.48 0.02 -5.08
CA PHE A 36 -5.38 -0.97 -4.49
C PHE A 36 -6.73 -0.36 -4.06
N THR A 37 -6.71 0.86 -3.54
CA THR A 37 -7.93 1.59 -3.17
C THR A 37 -8.77 1.88 -4.42
N TYR A 38 -8.14 2.35 -5.49
CA TYR A 38 -8.80 2.59 -6.77
C TYR A 38 -9.45 1.31 -7.34
N LEU A 39 -8.73 0.19 -7.31
CA LEU A 39 -9.24 -1.09 -7.81
C LEU A 39 -10.41 -1.62 -6.97
N ARG A 40 -10.35 -1.47 -5.64
CA ARG A 40 -11.46 -1.77 -4.73
C ARG A 40 -12.70 -0.95 -5.09
N ASP A 41 -12.54 0.36 -5.24
CA ASP A 41 -13.66 1.29 -5.50
C ASP A 41 -14.26 1.06 -6.89
N THR A 42 -13.42 0.73 -7.87
CA THR A 42 -13.85 0.32 -9.21
C THR A 42 -14.68 -0.96 -9.14
N ALA A 43 -14.22 -1.99 -8.44
CA ALA A 43 -14.98 -3.22 -8.25
C ALA A 43 -16.32 -2.96 -7.53
N TRP A 44 -16.33 -2.11 -6.50
CA TRP A 44 -17.55 -1.73 -5.79
C TRP A 44 -18.54 -1.01 -6.71
N SER A 45 -18.05 -0.12 -7.57
CA SER A 45 -18.87 0.59 -8.56
C SER A 45 -19.48 -0.36 -9.59
N VAL A 46 -18.71 -1.34 -10.06
CA VAL A 46 -19.21 -2.41 -10.94
C VAL A 46 -20.33 -3.19 -10.24
N SER A 47 -20.15 -3.56 -8.97
CA SER A 47 -21.19 -4.25 -8.20
C SER A 47 -22.49 -3.44 -8.15
N GLN A 48 -22.42 -2.15 -7.83
CA GLN A 48 -23.60 -1.27 -7.81
C GLN A 48 -24.25 -1.11 -9.20
N GLY A 49 -23.45 -1.08 -10.27
CA GLY A 49 -23.96 -1.07 -11.63
C GLY A 49 -24.75 -2.35 -11.99
N LEU A 50 -24.29 -3.51 -11.50
CA LEU A 50 -25.01 -4.78 -11.67
C LEU A 50 -26.34 -4.78 -10.89
N ASP A 51 -26.39 -4.18 -9.70
CA ASP A 51 -27.64 -3.99 -8.95
C ASP A 51 -28.64 -3.15 -9.75
N ALA A 52 -28.19 -2.03 -10.30
CA ALA A 52 -29.01 -1.15 -11.13
C ALA A 52 -29.50 -1.86 -12.40
N PHE A 53 -28.63 -2.63 -13.07
CA PHE A 53 -28.99 -3.40 -14.25
C PHE A 53 -30.10 -4.42 -13.97
N VAL A 54 -29.98 -5.19 -12.88
CA VAL A 54 -31.02 -6.15 -12.47
C VAL A 54 -32.34 -5.44 -12.17
N ALA A 55 -32.29 -4.29 -11.50
CA ALA A 55 -33.48 -3.49 -11.21
C ALA A 55 -34.14 -2.92 -12.47
N SER A 56 -33.37 -2.44 -13.45
CA SER A 56 -33.91 -1.87 -14.70
C SER A 56 -34.52 -2.92 -15.63
N ALA A 57 -34.06 -4.17 -15.55
CA ALA A 57 -34.57 -5.26 -16.36
C ALA A 57 -36.06 -5.58 -16.11
N SER A 58 -36.63 -5.11 -14.99
CA SER A 58 -38.03 -5.34 -14.59
C SER A 58 -39.08 -4.78 -15.57
N GLY A 59 -38.71 -3.82 -16.42
CA GLY A 59 -39.66 -3.04 -17.24
C GLY A 59 -39.94 -3.55 -18.65
N GLY A 60 -39.22 -4.59 -19.13
CA GLY A 60 -39.41 -5.09 -20.51
C GLY A 60 -38.54 -6.30 -20.89
N PHE A 61 -37.63 -6.73 -20.02
CA PHE A 61 -36.80 -7.92 -20.22
C PHE A 61 -37.38 -9.07 -19.40
N ALA A 62 -38.21 -9.92 -20.02
CA ALA A 62 -38.98 -10.97 -19.33
C ALA A 62 -38.85 -12.34 -20.01
N GLY A 63 -39.18 -13.41 -19.28
CA GLY A 63 -39.11 -14.79 -19.74
C GLY A 63 -37.84 -15.52 -19.29
N ALA A 64 -37.76 -16.82 -19.60
CA ALA A 64 -36.74 -17.71 -19.03
C ALA A 64 -35.28 -17.26 -19.28
N THR A 65 -35.00 -16.67 -20.45
CA THR A 65 -33.67 -16.10 -20.75
C THR A 65 -33.36 -14.90 -19.85
N ALA A 66 -34.35 -14.07 -19.57
CA ALA A 66 -34.18 -12.90 -18.73
C ALA A 66 -33.95 -13.29 -17.26
N ASP A 67 -34.66 -14.31 -16.80
CA ASP A 67 -34.50 -14.85 -15.44
C ASP A 67 -33.15 -15.52 -15.26
N ALA A 68 -32.72 -16.34 -16.24
CA ALA A 68 -31.39 -16.94 -16.23
C ALA A 68 -30.27 -15.88 -16.20
N LEU A 69 -30.40 -14.78 -16.95
CA LEU A 69 -29.43 -13.69 -16.91
C LEU A 69 -29.42 -13.00 -15.53
N ARG A 70 -30.58 -12.75 -14.92
CA ARG A 70 -30.67 -12.19 -13.56
C ARG A 70 -29.99 -13.08 -12.54
N GLU A 71 -30.17 -14.40 -12.60
CA GLU A 71 -29.53 -15.34 -11.69
C GLU A 71 -28.01 -15.32 -11.82
N VAL A 72 -27.49 -15.31 -13.05
CA VAL A 72 -26.04 -15.22 -13.30
C VAL A 72 -25.45 -13.92 -12.74
N VAL A 73 -26.14 -12.79 -12.98
CA VAL A 73 -25.69 -11.48 -12.51
C VAL A 73 -25.76 -11.38 -10.98
N SER A 74 -26.92 -11.66 -10.40
CA SER A 74 -27.18 -11.49 -8.97
C SER A 74 -26.47 -12.51 -8.08
N GLY A 75 -26.16 -13.70 -8.62
CA GLY A 75 -25.37 -14.72 -7.94
C GLY A 75 -23.88 -14.59 -8.27
N ARG A 76 -23.45 -15.34 -9.29
CA ARG A 76 -22.03 -15.60 -9.56
C ARG A 76 -21.22 -14.33 -9.79
N LEU A 77 -21.73 -13.42 -10.61
CA LEU A 77 -20.99 -12.22 -10.98
C LEU A 77 -20.87 -11.24 -9.81
N LYS A 78 -21.95 -10.97 -9.08
CA LYS A 78 -21.89 -10.15 -7.86
C LYS A 78 -20.94 -10.72 -6.82
N THR A 79 -21.03 -12.01 -6.52
CA THR A 79 -20.13 -12.65 -5.54
C THR A 79 -18.67 -12.54 -5.96
N PHE A 80 -18.39 -12.73 -7.25
CA PHE A 80 -17.05 -12.60 -7.79
C PHE A 80 -16.49 -11.17 -7.63
N ILE A 81 -17.26 -10.16 -8.03
CA ILE A 81 -16.85 -8.75 -7.93
C ILE A 81 -16.68 -8.31 -6.47
N PHE A 82 -17.57 -8.75 -5.59
CA PHE A 82 -17.45 -8.51 -4.15
C PHE A 82 -16.13 -9.08 -3.59
N ASN A 83 -15.79 -10.32 -3.95
CA ASN A 83 -14.55 -10.96 -3.49
C ASN A 83 -13.30 -10.25 -4.03
N ILE A 84 -13.35 -9.75 -5.27
CA ILE A 84 -12.28 -8.92 -5.84
C ILE A 84 -12.10 -7.62 -5.05
N ALA A 85 -13.19 -6.89 -4.79
CA ALA A 85 -13.14 -5.66 -4.01
C ALA A 85 -12.51 -5.91 -2.63
N ARG A 86 -12.93 -7.00 -1.96
CA ARG A 86 -12.37 -7.42 -0.67
C ARG A 86 -10.88 -7.74 -0.76
N ALA A 87 -10.45 -8.46 -1.80
CA ALA A 87 -9.05 -8.81 -1.98
C ALA A 87 -8.17 -7.56 -2.16
N PHE A 88 -8.62 -6.58 -2.94
CA PHE A 88 -7.90 -5.32 -3.09
C PHE A 88 -7.88 -4.49 -1.80
N SER A 89 -8.96 -4.49 -1.01
CA SER A 89 -8.94 -3.85 0.31
C SER A 89 -7.87 -4.46 1.22
N LEU A 90 -7.85 -5.79 1.34
CA LEU A 90 -6.88 -6.50 2.19
C LEU A 90 -5.43 -6.28 1.73
N ALA A 91 -5.20 -6.27 0.42
CA ALA A 91 -3.87 -6.00 -0.14
C ALA A 91 -3.43 -4.54 0.15
N GLY A 92 -4.32 -3.57 -0.05
CA GLY A 92 -4.05 -2.17 0.28
C GLY A 92 -3.76 -1.95 1.76
N GLU A 93 -4.53 -2.58 2.65
CA GLU A 93 -4.31 -2.55 4.10
C GLU A 93 -2.94 -3.11 4.48
N ALA A 94 -2.56 -4.27 3.95
CA ALA A 94 -1.26 -4.88 4.24
C ALA A 94 -0.08 -3.99 3.77
N VAL A 95 -0.18 -3.36 2.59
CA VAL A 95 0.85 -2.44 2.12
C VAL A 95 0.89 -1.16 2.96
N ALA A 96 -0.27 -0.66 3.39
CA ALA A 96 -0.35 0.51 4.26
C ALA A 96 0.30 0.24 5.63
N GLU A 97 0.07 -0.93 6.22
CA GLU A 97 0.71 -1.38 7.46
C GLU A 97 2.24 -1.49 7.29
N TYR A 98 2.70 -2.13 6.22
CA TYR A 98 4.12 -2.22 5.92
C TYR A 98 4.78 -0.84 5.75
N LYS A 99 4.12 0.08 5.04
CA LYS A 99 4.58 1.46 4.87
C LYS A 99 4.74 2.17 6.22
N LEU A 100 3.79 2.02 7.13
CA LEU A 100 3.88 2.60 8.47
C LEU A 100 5.08 2.05 9.24
N ALA A 101 5.30 0.73 9.19
CA ALA A 101 6.45 0.10 9.81
C ALA A 101 7.79 0.60 9.21
N LEU A 102 7.85 0.74 7.88
CA LEU A 102 9.03 1.28 7.19
C LEU A 102 9.34 2.71 7.64
N VAL A 103 8.34 3.60 7.66
CA VAL A 103 8.54 5.00 8.10
C VAL A 103 9.05 5.06 9.53
N GLN A 104 8.50 4.25 10.43
CA GLN A 104 8.96 4.19 11.82
C GLN A 104 10.41 3.71 11.91
N ALA A 105 10.77 2.65 11.18
CA ALA A 105 12.14 2.14 11.15
C ALA A 105 13.12 3.17 10.59
N GLN A 106 12.75 3.88 9.52
CA GLN A 106 13.55 4.96 8.93
C GLN A 106 13.74 6.15 9.88
N GLN A 107 12.72 6.51 10.66
CA GLN A 107 12.84 7.54 11.70
C GLN A 107 13.82 7.12 12.79
N VAL A 108 13.71 5.89 13.31
CA VAL A 108 14.64 5.34 14.32
C VAL A 108 16.07 5.34 13.79
N ALA A 109 16.29 4.90 12.55
CA ALA A 109 17.61 4.87 11.94
C ALA A 109 18.18 6.29 11.74
N ALA A 110 17.36 7.25 11.30
CA ALA A 110 17.76 8.65 11.18
C ALA A 110 18.14 9.26 12.54
N ASP A 111 17.42 8.92 13.60
CA ASP A 111 17.71 9.35 14.97
C ASP A 111 19.03 8.76 15.48
N ALA A 112 19.28 7.48 15.22
CA ALA A 112 20.54 6.81 15.55
C ALA A 112 21.72 7.46 14.81
N LEU A 113 21.56 7.77 13.52
CA LEU A 113 22.58 8.45 12.74
C LEU A 113 22.87 9.86 13.27
N ARG A 114 21.83 10.63 13.63
CA ARG A 114 22.00 11.96 14.23
C ARG A 114 22.69 11.90 15.59
N GLN A 115 22.45 10.87 16.39
CA GLN A 115 23.11 10.66 17.68
C GLN A 115 24.56 10.19 17.54
N ALA A 116 24.86 9.43 16.49
CA ALA A 116 26.21 9.00 16.17
C ALA A 116 27.06 10.12 15.58
N ALA A 117 26.45 11.09 14.90
CA ALA A 117 27.13 12.26 14.35
C ALA A 117 27.82 13.07 15.47
N GLY A 118 29.14 12.86 15.61
CA GLY A 118 29.97 13.48 16.65
C GLY A 118 30.55 12.51 17.68
N LEU A 119 30.20 11.22 17.62
CA LEU A 119 30.87 10.17 18.39
C LEU A 119 32.07 9.62 17.61
N ALA A 120 33.17 9.36 18.31
CA ALA A 120 34.34 8.72 17.70
C ALA A 120 34.06 7.24 17.42
N VAL A 121 34.64 6.70 16.35
CA VAL A 121 34.57 5.26 16.02
C VAL A 121 35.11 4.45 17.22
N GLY A 122 34.27 3.57 17.77
CA GLY A 122 34.59 2.77 18.96
C GLY A 122 34.10 3.34 20.31
N ASP A 123 33.41 4.49 20.32
CA ASP A 123 32.74 5.00 21.52
C ASP A 123 31.70 3.98 22.05
N ALA A 124 31.72 3.72 23.35
CA ALA A 124 30.78 2.79 24.00
C ALA A 124 29.31 3.20 23.78
N LYS A 125 29.02 4.48 23.56
CA LYS A 125 27.68 4.99 23.24
C LYS A 125 27.19 4.53 21.86
N LEU A 126 28.08 4.27 20.90
CA LEU A 126 27.71 3.73 19.58
C LEU A 126 27.11 2.32 19.70
N ALA A 127 27.54 1.50 20.67
CA ALA A 127 26.99 0.16 20.87
C ALA A 127 25.50 0.17 21.28
N GLY A 128 25.05 1.26 21.92
CA GLY A 128 23.65 1.46 22.28
C GLY A 128 22.74 1.83 21.09
N LEU A 129 23.33 2.37 20.00
CA LEU A 129 22.62 2.87 18.81
C LEU A 129 22.44 1.81 17.72
N LYS A 130 23.05 0.63 17.87
CA LYS A 130 22.97 -0.49 16.92
C LYS A 130 21.74 -1.39 17.07
N ARG A 131 20.73 -0.96 17.84
CA ARG A 131 19.56 -1.78 18.21
C ARG A 131 18.39 -1.57 17.26
#